data_AF-A0A151IIR8-F1
#
_entry.id   AF-A0A151IIR8-F1
#
_cell.length_a   1.000
_cell.length_b   1.000
_cell.length_c   1.000
_cell.angle_alpha   90.00
_cell.angle_beta   90.00
_cell.angle_gamma   90.00
#
_symmetry.space_group_name_H-M   'P 1'
#
loop_
_entity.id
_entity.type
_entity.pdbx_description
1 polymer ?
#
loop_
_entity_poly.entity_id
_entity_poly.type
_entity_poly.pdbx_seq_one_letter_code
_entity_poly.pdbx_strand_id
1 'polypeptide(L)'
;ISISDTAAIAAARYSTQQSNCDTNTVSRLMSNNCMQCGTGSIHIKFIPRTLNIDFRMPTRGEFIRNIIEIPSTTLILPLQEPTNRLPIQYDSPMIEKSLDLPTNEKVIEKQAVNMIRIRHKKMKKHKRKKFRKKMKFIMEKIRLKRRQKKEKLFQAELVAKIKEAEAFDAKEYVNERLSLLNKKFLQRTYRGEILPPEMIKQFIDEKIAKKEAKRNKPRLTL
;
A
#
# COMPACT_ATOMS: atom_id res chain seq x y z
N ILE A 1 47.99 36.52 24.29
CA ILE A 1 47.92 37.26 23.02
C ILE A 1 48.79 36.46 22.06
N SER A 2 48.27 35.65 21.16
CA SER A 2 47.38 35.99 20.05
C SER A 2 46.60 34.75 19.57
N ILE A 3 45.29 34.92 19.42
CA ILE A 3 44.35 33.96 18.82
C ILE A 3 44.37 34.24 17.32
N SER A 4 44.65 33.24 16.49
CA SER A 4 44.52 33.34 15.04
C SER A 4 43.26 32.60 14.60
N ASP A 5 42.22 33.38 14.30
CA ASP A 5 40.96 32.93 13.75
C ASP A 5 41.12 32.48 12.29
N THR A 6 40.81 31.21 12.01
CA THR A 6 40.68 30.69 10.64
C THR A 6 39.21 30.49 10.30
N ALA A 7 38.60 31.47 9.62
CA ALA A 7 37.25 31.38 9.10
C ALA A 7 37.24 30.61 7.76
N ALA A 8 36.56 29.46 7.75
CA ALA A 8 36.34 28.65 6.55
C ALA A 8 35.17 29.21 5.71
N ILE A 9 35.47 29.67 4.50
CA ILE A 9 34.47 30.12 3.51
C ILE A 9 34.12 28.94 2.60
N ALA A 10 32.93 28.37 2.77
CA ALA A 10 32.39 27.31 1.94
C ALA A 10 31.75 27.89 0.65
N ALA A 11 32.46 27.77 -0.48
CA ALA A 11 31.93 28.13 -1.79
C ALA A 11 31.29 26.91 -2.48
N ALA A 12 29.96 26.88 -2.57
CA ALA A 12 29.22 25.90 -3.37
C ALA A 12 29.34 26.24 -4.86
N ARG A 13 30.07 25.42 -5.63
CA ARG A 13 30.06 25.46 -7.10
C ARG A 13 29.19 24.33 -7.65
N TYR A 14 28.10 24.71 -8.30
CA TYR A 14 27.22 23.80 -9.04
C TYR A 14 27.93 23.34 -10.32
N SER A 15 28.20 22.04 -10.43
CA SER A 15 28.70 21.39 -11.64
C SER A 15 27.53 21.00 -12.53
N THR A 16 27.51 21.52 -13.75
CA THR A 16 26.51 21.20 -14.77
C THR A 16 27.21 20.35 -15.82
N GLN A 17 27.05 19.02 -15.75
CA GLN A 17 27.42 18.14 -16.86
C GLN A 17 26.15 17.79 -17.63
N GLN A 18 26.08 18.34 -18.84
CA GLN A 18 25.23 17.82 -19.91
C GLN A 18 25.83 16.46 -20.33
N SER A 19 25.06 15.39 -20.18
CA SER A 19 25.36 14.11 -20.81
C SER A 19 24.30 13.83 -21.86
N ASN A 20 24.69 13.98 -23.12
CA ASN A 20 23.95 13.45 -24.26
C ASN A 20 24.00 11.91 -24.18
N CYS A 21 22.85 11.27 -24.30
CA CYS A 21 22.78 9.85 -24.61
C CYS A 21 21.68 9.62 -25.64
N ASP A 22 22.10 9.59 -26.90
CA ASP A 22 21.40 8.92 -27.98
C ASP A 22 21.42 7.41 -27.72
N THR A 23 20.26 6.78 -27.62
CA THR A 23 20.10 5.35 -27.94
C THR A 23 18.68 5.11 -28.43
N ASN A 24 18.55 4.96 -29.74
CA ASN A 24 17.46 4.20 -30.35
C ASN A 24 17.64 2.73 -29.98
N THR A 25 16.74 2.16 -29.19
CA THR A 25 16.55 0.71 -29.17
C THR A 25 15.10 0.38 -28.88
N VAL A 26 14.47 -0.17 -29.90
CA VAL A 26 13.07 -0.60 -29.98
C VAL A 26 12.80 -1.66 -28.90
N SER A 27 11.95 -1.32 -27.94
CA SER A 27 11.33 -2.28 -27.01
C SER A 27 9.93 -2.59 -27.50
N ARG A 28 9.82 -3.70 -28.23
CA ARG A 28 8.55 -4.35 -28.58
C ARG A 28 8.07 -5.11 -27.35
N LEU A 29 7.18 -4.51 -26.56
CA LEU A 29 6.39 -5.25 -25.57
C LEU A 29 4.91 -5.08 -25.89
N MET A 30 4.35 -6.10 -26.55
CA MET A 30 2.92 -6.28 -26.66
C MET A 30 2.40 -6.75 -25.31
N SER A 31 1.76 -5.86 -24.57
CA SER A 31 0.89 -6.21 -23.46
C SER A 31 -0.48 -6.58 -24.05
N ASN A 32 -0.69 -7.87 -24.25
CA ASN A 32 -2.01 -8.43 -24.46
C ASN A 32 -2.75 -8.38 -23.13
N ASN A 33 -3.62 -7.38 -22.96
CA ASN A 33 -4.86 -7.40 -22.17
C ASN A 33 -5.54 -6.04 -22.33
N CYS A 34 -6.05 -5.78 -23.55
CA CYS A 34 -6.94 -4.65 -23.80
C CYS A 34 -8.35 -5.20 -23.98
N MET A 35 -9.26 -4.71 -23.15
CA MET A 35 -10.70 -4.82 -23.31
C MET A 35 -11.08 -4.52 -24.76
N GLN A 36 -11.87 -5.42 -25.37
CA GLN A 36 -12.46 -5.20 -26.69
C GLN A 36 -13.31 -3.93 -26.65
N CYS A 37 -12.77 -2.84 -27.17
CA CYS A 37 -13.49 -1.63 -27.52
C CYS A 37 -13.54 -1.57 -29.05
N GLY A 38 -14.75 -1.36 -29.58
CA GLY A 38 -15.08 -1.54 -30.99
C GLY A 38 -14.17 -0.80 -31.96
N THR A 39 -13.99 -1.41 -33.13
CA THR A 39 -13.28 -0.91 -34.30
C THR A 39 -13.92 0.38 -34.84
N GLY A 40 -13.55 1.53 -34.27
CA GLY A 40 -13.67 2.82 -34.93
C GLY A 40 -12.35 3.16 -35.61
N SER A 41 -12.32 3.13 -36.94
CA SER A 41 -11.15 3.55 -37.73
C SER A 41 -10.85 5.04 -37.46
N ILE A 42 -9.76 5.31 -36.73
CA ILE A 42 -9.28 6.66 -36.45
C ILE A 42 -8.45 7.10 -37.65
N HIS A 43 -8.97 8.03 -38.44
CA HIS A 43 -8.27 8.55 -39.62
C HIS A 43 -7.36 9.74 -39.21
N ILE A 44 -6.09 9.46 -38.94
CA ILE A 44 -5.10 10.50 -38.58
C ILE A 44 -4.40 10.98 -39.87
N LYS A 45 -4.57 12.26 -40.23
CA LYS A 45 -3.78 12.91 -41.30
C LYS A 45 -2.66 13.73 -40.67
N PHE A 46 -1.42 13.41 -40.99
CA PHE A 46 -0.26 14.15 -40.49
C PHE A 46 0.13 15.24 -41.48
N ILE A 47 0.04 16.50 -41.07
CA ILE A 47 0.54 17.66 -41.83
C ILE A 47 1.57 18.38 -40.94
N PRO A 48 2.77 18.73 -41.42
CA PRO A 48 3.76 19.39 -40.59
C PRO A 48 3.26 20.76 -40.13
N ARG A 49 3.38 21.02 -38.82
CA ARG A 49 2.93 22.21 -38.04
C ARG A 49 1.47 22.23 -37.54
N THR A 50 0.62 21.26 -37.87
CA THR A 50 -0.70 21.11 -37.23
C THR A 50 -1.09 19.63 -37.05
N LEU A 51 -1.60 19.26 -35.88
CA LEU A 51 -2.10 17.91 -35.59
C LEU A 51 -3.62 17.97 -35.43
N ASN A 52 -4.35 17.64 -36.49
CA ASN A 52 -5.81 17.49 -36.42
C ASN A 52 -6.14 16.02 -36.13
N ILE A 53 -6.62 15.76 -34.92
CA ILE A 53 -7.16 14.44 -34.53
C ILE A 53 -8.68 14.55 -34.50
N ASP A 54 -9.33 14.03 -35.54
CA ASP A 54 -10.78 13.90 -35.57
C ASP A 54 -11.19 12.66 -34.78
N PHE A 55 -11.58 12.86 -33.53
CA PHE A 55 -12.32 11.85 -32.77
C PHE A 55 -13.72 11.77 -33.37
N ARG A 56 -13.91 10.91 -34.37
CA ARG A 56 -15.25 10.51 -34.81
C ARG A 56 -15.88 9.75 -33.63
N MET A 57 -16.50 10.49 -32.72
CA MET A 57 -17.26 9.93 -31.61
C MET A 57 -18.28 8.98 -32.21
N PRO A 58 -18.39 7.73 -31.72
CA PRO A 58 -19.47 6.86 -32.17
C PRO A 58 -20.75 7.60 -31.84
N THR A 59 -21.55 7.87 -32.86
CA THR A 59 -22.96 8.22 -32.69
C THR A 59 -23.60 7.02 -32.00
N ARG A 60 -23.51 7.04 -30.68
CA ARG A 60 -24.37 6.31 -29.77
C ARG A 60 -25.75 6.89 -30.01
N GLY A 61 -26.43 6.34 -31.02
CA GLY A 61 -27.88 6.31 -31.01
C GLY A 61 -28.27 5.79 -29.63
N GLU A 62 -29.17 6.53 -28.99
CA GLU A 62 -29.68 6.32 -27.63
C GLU A 62 -28.78 6.90 -26.53
N PHE A 63 -29.38 7.85 -25.78
CA PHE A 63 -28.87 8.52 -24.57
C PHE A 63 -27.97 9.74 -24.74
N ILE A 64 -28.38 10.68 -25.60
CA ILE A 64 -28.37 12.09 -25.19
C ILE A 64 -29.82 12.55 -25.28
N ARG A 65 -30.58 12.38 -24.20
CA ARG A 65 -31.71 13.27 -23.97
C ARG A 65 -31.09 14.63 -23.69
N ASN A 66 -31.44 15.62 -24.50
CA ASN A 66 -31.02 16.99 -24.36
C ASN A 66 -31.20 17.42 -22.90
N ILE A 67 -30.12 17.75 -22.19
CA ILE A 67 -30.20 18.52 -20.94
C ILE A 67 -30.42 19.97 -21.34
N ILE A 68 -31.53 20.22 -22.04
CA ILE A 68 -32.16 21.53 -22.22
C ILE A 68 -33.66 21.25 -22.32
N GLU A 69 -34.24 20.75 -21.25
CA GLU A 69 -35.65 20.98 -20.97
C GLU A 69 -35.70 21.46 -19.53
N ILE A 70 -35.73 22.78 -19.41
CA ILE A 70 -36.34 23.44 -18.26
C ILE A 70 -37.72 22.77 -18.10
N PRO A 71 -38.08 22.19 -16.96
CA PRO A 71 -39.41 21.65 -16.78
C PRO A 71 -40.39 22.80 -17.03
N SER A 72 -41.23 22.58 -18.03
CA SER A 72 -42.27 23.47 -18.53
C SER A 72 -42.95 24.19 -17.37
N THR A 73 -42.88 25.52 -17.40
CA THR A 73 -43.55 26.47 -16.52
C THR A 73 -45.08 26.47 -16.72
N THR A 74 -45.70 25.34 -17.04
CA THR A 74 -47.12 25.24 -17.41
C THR A 74 -48.00 24.53 -16.37
N LEU A 75 -47.46 24.16 -15.20
CA LEU A 75 -48.23 23.55 -14.10
C LEU A 75 -48.16 24.33 -12.78
N ILE A 76 -47.80 25.60 -12.83
CA ILE A 76 -48.07 26.51 -11.72
C ILE A 76 -49.39 27.19 -12.07
N LEU A 77 -50.49 26.76 -11.44
CA LEU A 77 -51.69 27.59 -11.39
C LEU A 77 -51.22 28.97 -10.89
N PRO A 78 -51.57 30.07 -11.57
CA PRO A 78 -51.25 31.40 -11.07
C PRO A 78 -51.77 31.46 -9.63
N LEU A 79 -50.87 31.78 -8.70
CA LEU A 79 -51.23 32.04 -7.32
C LEU A 79 -52.20 33.23 -7.35
N GLN A 80 -53.50 32.97 -7.34
CA GLN A 80 -54.48 34.03 -7.07
C GLN A 80 -54.19 34.51 -5.66
N GLU A 81 -53.81 35.79 -5.53
CA GLU A 81 -53.96 36.45 -4.25
C GLU A 81 -55.42 36.33 -3.83
N PRO A 82 -55.72 35.91 -2.59
CA PRO A 82 -57.09 35.77 -2.15
C PRO A 82 -57.77 37.15 -2.20
N THR A 83 -58.66 37.34 -3.17
CA THR A 83 -59.33 38.63 -3.45
C THR A 83 -60.24 39.09 -2.31
N ASN A 84 -60.50 38.24 -1.32
CA ASN A 84 -61.33 38.55 -0.17
C ASN A 84 -60.53 38.35 1.13
N ARG A 85 -60.03 39.44 1.70
CA ARG A 85 -59.72 39.47 3.14
C ARG A 85 -61.03 39.39 3.89
N LEU A 86 -61.48 38.17 4.20
CA LEU A 86 -62.56 38.03 5.16
C LEU A 86 -62.07 38.62 6.50
N PRO A 87 -62.89 39.44 7.19
CA PRO A 87 -62.57 39.83 8.55
C PRO A 87 -62.34 38.56 9.36
N ILE A 88 -61.26 38.52 10.13
CA ILE A 88 -61.07 37.47 11.12
C ILE A 88 -62.29 37.58 12.05
N GLN A 89 -63.25 36.67 11.90
CA GLN A 89 -64.26 36.47 12.93
C GLN A 89 -63.52 35.89 14.11
N TYR A 90 -63.31 36.72 15.11
CA TYR A 90 -62.96 36.25 16.43
C TYR A 90 -64.18 35.51 16.96
N ASP A 91 -64.14 34.19 16.90
CA ASP A 91 -65.09 33.39 17.68
C ASP A 91 -64.95 33.80 19.14
N SER A 92 -66.10 34.13 19.74
CA SER A 92 -66.48 34.20 21.16
C SER A 92 -65.35 34.10 22.18
N PRO A 93 -65.33 34.95 23.23
CA PRO A 93 -64.21 35.07 24.16
C PRO A 93 -63.70 33.71 24.59
N MET A 94 -62.42 33.50 24.28
CA MET A 94 -61.57 32.41 24.73
C MET A 94 -61.95 32.07 26.17
N ILE A 95 -62.69 30.97 26.35
CA ILE A 95 -62.82 30.34 27.65
C ILE A 95 -61.39 30.17 28.13
N GLU A 96 -61.03 30.86 29.20
CA GLU A 96 -59.76 30.72 29.90
C GLU A 96 -59.67 29.28 30.40
N LYS A 97 -59.34 28.37 29.50
CA LYS A 97 -58.74 27.09 29.85
C LYS A 97 -57.41 27.51 30.43
N SER A 98 -57.33 27.47 31.76
CA SER A 98 -56.09 27.63 32.49
C SER A 98 -55.01 26.86 31.73
N LEU A 99 -54.06 27.61 31.16
CA LEU A 99 -52.81 27.05 30.68
C LEU A 99 -52.06 26.67 31.94
N ASP A 100 -52.44 25.53 32.52
CA ASP A 100 -51.58 24.89 33.50
C ASP A 100 -50.26 24.63 32.80
N LEU A 101 -49.19 25.17 33.39
CA LEU A 101 -47.83 24.91 32.94
C LEU A 101 -47.68 23.40 32.76
N PRO A 102 -47.21 22.91 31.60
CA PRO A 102 -47.06 21.48 31.38
C PRO A 102 -46.27 20.89 32.56
N THR A 103 -46.91 19.99 33.30
CA THR A 103 -46.39 19.38 34.52
C THR A 103 -44.98 18.86 34.27
N ASN A 104 -43.97 19.59 34.78
CA ASN A 104 -42.52 19.30 34.76
C ASN A 104 -42.17 18.04 33.95
N GLU A 105 -42.35 18.11 32.63
CA GLU A 105 -41.98 17.00 31.77
C GLU A 105 -40.47 16.87 31.90
N LYS A 106 -40.02 15.72 32.41
CA LYS A 106 -38.60 15.43 32.64
C LYS A 106 -37.84 15.84 31.39
N VAL A 107 -37.02 16.89 31.48
CA VAL A 107 -36.21 17.38 30.36
C VAL A 107 -35.29 16.23 29.95
N ILE A 108 -35.67 15.51 28.89
CA ILE A 108 -34.85 14.41 28.38
C ILE A 108 -33.62 15.06 27.76
N GLU A 109 -32.47 14.86 28.41
CA GLU A 109 -31.18 15.36 27.90
C GLU A 109 -30.93 14.82 26.49
N LYS A 110 -31.08 15.67 25.47
CA LYS A 110 -30.78 15.33 24.09
C LYS A 110 -29.27 15.27 23.91
N GLN A 111 -28.68 14.10 24.20
CA GLN A 111 -27.25 13.88 24.02
C GLN A 111 -26.88 13.82 22.52
N ALA A 112 -26.36 14.93 22.00
CA ALA A 112 -25.90 15.05 20.61
C ALA A 112 -24.54 14.36 20.33
N VAL A 113 -24.20 13.31 21.09
CA VAL A 113 -22.90 12.62 21.07
C VAL A 113 -22.54 12.15 19.66
N ASN A 114 -23.50 11.61 18.91
CA ASN A 114 -23.30 11.16 17.54
C ASN A 114 -22.99 12.32 16.59
N MET A 115 -23.66 13.47 16.74
CA MET A 115 -23.42 14.65 15.91
C MET A 115 -22.02 15.23 16.13
N ILE A 116 -21.55 15.27 17.38
CA ILE A 116 -20.19 15.70 17.72
C ILE A 116 -19.16 14.75 17.08
N ARG A 117 -19.36 13.44 17.24
CA ARG A 117 -18.49 12.40 16.64
C ARG A 117 -18.44 12.52 15.11
N ILE A 118 -19.59 12.75 14.45
CA ILE A 118 -19.67 12.96 13.00
C ILE A 118 -18.93 14.22 12.59
N ARG A 119 -19.10 15.35 13.30
CA ARG A 119 -18.39 16.61 13.03
C ARG A 119 -16.88 16.46 13.17
N HIS A 120 -16.39 15.73 14.18
CA HIS A 120 -14.97 15.43 14.34
C HIS A 120 -14.43 14.59 13.17
N LYS A 121 -15.14 13.52 12.78
CA LYS A 121 -14.76 12.70 11.61
C LYS A 121 -14.78 13.52 10.31
N LYS A 122 -15.80 14.37 10.12
CA LYS A 122 -15.93 15.30 8.98
C LYS A 122 -14.71 16.22 8.93
N MET A 123 -14.38 16.87 10.04
CA MET A 123 -13.26 17.81 10.11
C MET A 123 -11.92 17.12 9.86
N LYS A 124 -11.68 15.93 10.44
CA LYS A 124 -10.48 15.12 10.17
C LYS A 124 -10.36 14.74 8.69
N LYS A 125 -11.46 14.30 8.05
CA LYS A 125 -11.50 13.98 6.61
C LYS A 125 -11.25 15.21 5.75
N HIS A 126 -11.87 16.35 6.09
CA HIS A 126 -11.69 17.62 5.39
C HIS A 126 -10.23 18.09 5.45
N LYS A 127 -9.65 18.18 6.64
CA LYS A 127 -8.24 18.57 6.84
C LYS A 127 -7.28 17.61 6.11
N ARG A 128 -7.52 16.30 6.16
CA ARG A 128 -6.73 15.30 5.42
C ARG A 128 -6.81 15.51 3.89
N LYS A 129 -8.00 15.77 3.35
CA LYS A 129 -8.17 16.07 1.92
C LYS A 129 -7.43 17.35 1.53
N LYS A 130 -7.56 18.42 2.33
CA LYS A 130 -6.86 19.70 2.12
C LYS A 130 -5.33 19.48 2.10
N PHE A 131 -4.81 18.74 3.07
CA PHE A 131 -3.39 18.39 3.14
C PHE A 131 -2.92 17.57 1.92
N ARG A 132 -3.65 16.53 1.52
CA ARG A 132 -3.30 15.70 0.35
C ARG A 132 -3.27 16.51 -0.95
N LYS A 133 -4.17 17.48 -1.11
CA LYS A 133 -4.16 18.41 -2.24
C LYS A 133 -2.92 19.32 -2.19
N LYS A 134 -2.66 19.94 -1.03
CA LYS A 134 -1.50 20.84 -0.83
C LYS A 134 -0.16 20.14 -1.08
N MET A 135 -0.01 18.89 -0.64
CA MET A 135 1.24 18.13 -0.65
C MET A 135 1.31 17.06 -1.76
N LYS A 136 0.46 17.14 -2.80
CA LYS A 136 0.29 16.09 -3.82
C LYS A 136 1.63 15.58 -4.37
N PHE A 137 2.46 16.49 -4.87
CA PHE A 137 3.72 16.15 -5.55
C PHE A 137 4.77 15.55 -4.60
N ILE A 138 4.87 16.06 -3.37
CA ILE A 138 5.78 15.51 -2.35
C ILE A 138 5.36 14.07 -2.03
N MET A 139 4.07 13.82 -1.85
CA MET A 139 3.54 12.48 -1.58
C MET A 139 3.75 11.54 -2.76
N GLU A 140 3.62 12.01 -4.00
CA GLU A 140 3.92 11.23 -5.21
C GLU A 140 5.41 10.87 -5.30
N LYS A 141 6.32 11.81 -5.00
CA LYS A 141 7.76 11.54 -4.91
C LYS A 141 8.07 10.47 -3.87
N ILE A 142 7.45 10.54 -2.69
CA ILE A 142 7.61 9.51 -1.64
C ILE A 142 7.07 8.16 -2.12
N ARG A 143 5.90 8.11 -2.76
CA ARG A 143 5.34 6.87 -3.32
C ARG A 143 6.23 6.27 -4.39
N LEU A 144 6.79 7.09 -5.28
CA LEU A 144 7.72 6.65 -6.31
C LEU A 144 8.97 6.02 -5.69
N LYS A 145 9.60 6.69 -4.72
CA LYS A 145 10.75 6.14 -4.00
C LYS A 145 10.44 4.81 -3.32
N ARG A 146 9.26 4.69 -2.70
CA ARG A 146 8.82 3.43 -2.09
C ARG A 146 8.61 2.32 -3.11
N ARG A 147 8.03 2.62 -4.27
CA ARG A 147 7.87 1.66 -5.38
C ARG A 147 9.22 1.19 -5.90
N GLN A 148 10.14 2.13 -6.17
CA GLN A 148 11.49 1.81 -6.61
C GLN A 148 12.25 0.94 -5.59
N LYS A 149 12.14 1.24 -4.29
CA LYS A 149 12.76 0.40 -3.25
C LYS A 149 12.18 -1.02 -3.25
N LYS A 150 10.86 -1.17 -3.37
CA LYS A 150 10.20 -2.48 -3.45
C LYS A 150 10.66 -3.26 -4.68
N GLU A 151 10.70 -2.60 -5.84
CA GLU A 151 11.16 -3.22 -7.09
C GLU A 151 12.62 -3.70 -6.98
N LYS A 152 13.50 -2.86 -6.43
CA LYS A 152 14.90 -3.26 -6.22
C LYS A 152 15.05 -4.45 -5.29
N LEU A 153 14.28 -4.50 -4.20
CA LEU A 153 14.29 -5.63 -3.28
C LEU A 153 13.80 -6.90 -3.98
N PHE A 154 12.72 -6.81 -4.74
CA PHE A 154 12.19 -7.93 -5.52
C PHE A 154 13.20 -8.45 -6.55
N GLN A 155 13.85 -7.55 -7.29
CA GLN A 155 14.89 -7.93 -8.25
C GLN A 155 16.10 -8.58 -7.55
N ALA A 156 16.51 -8.06 -6.40
CA ALA A 156 17.60 -8.66 -5.62
C ALA A 156 17.24 -10.07 -5.14
N GLU A 157 16.01 -10.30 -4.69
CA GLU A 157 15.52 -11.62 -4.31
C GLU A 157 15.53 -12.61 -5.49
N LEU A 158 15.12 -12.17 -6.68
CA LEU A 158 15.15 -13.00 -7.88
C LEU A 158 16.59 -13.37 -8.28
N VAL A 159 17.49 -12.39 -8.30
CA VAL A 159 18.90 -12.62 -8.61
C VAL A 159 19.54 -13.54 -7.57
N ALA A 160 19.18 -13.40 -6.29
CA ALA A 160 19.67 -14.29 -5.24
C ALA A 160 19.25 -15.74 -5.48
N LYS A 161 17.97 -15.98 -5.84
CA LYS A 161 17.48 -17.32 -6.17
C LYS A 161 18.16 -17.92 -7.41
N ILE A 162 18.40 -17.10 -8.44
CA ILE A 162 19.12 -17.55 -9.64
C ILE A 162 20.54 -17.95 -9.26
N LYS A 163 21.25 -17.12 -8.48
CA LYS A 163 22.60 -17.44 -8.01
C LYS A 163 22.65 -18.68 -7.13
N GLU A 164 21.68 -18.86 -6.25
CA GLU A 164 21.54 -20.07 -5.43
C GLU A 164 21.35 -21.31 -6.30
N ALA A 165 20.51 -21.22 -7.34
CA ALA A 165 20.30 -22.31 -8.29
C ALA A 165 21.52 -22.59 -9.18
N GLU A 166 22.25 -21.56 -9.61
CA GLU A 166 23.49 -21.69 -10.38
C GLU A 166 24.63 -22.27 -9.56
N ALA A 167 24.72 -21.90 -8.29
CA ALA A 167 25.73 -22.41 -7.36
C ALA A 167 25.39 -23.78 -6.76
N PHE A 168 24.20 -24.32 -7.06
CA PHE A 168 23.76 -25.59 -6.50
C PHE A 168 24.49 -26.77 -7.17
N ASP A 169 25.44 -27.36 -6.45
CA ASP A 169 26.00 -28.68 -6.80
C ASP A 169 25.26 -29.80 -6.06
N ALA A 170 24.60 -30.67 -6.82
CA ALA A 170 23.88 -31.82 -6.30
C ALA A 170 24.77 -32.79 -5.52
N LYS A 171 26.04 -32.95 -5.92
CA LYS A 171 26.97 -33.87 -5.23
C LYS A 171 27.33 -33.34 -3.85
N GLU A 172 27.68 -32.06 -3.76
CA GLU A 172 27.96 -31.39 -2.49
C GLU A 172 26.75 -31.45 -1.57
N TYR A 173 25.55 -31.13 -2.08
CA TYR A 173 24.32 -31.22 -1.30
C TYR A 173 24.08 -32.61 -0.70
N VAL A 174 24.25 -33.68 -1.49
CA VAL A 174 24.09 -35.05 -1.00
C VAL A 174 25.16 -35.39 0.04
N ASN A 175 26.42 -35.00 -0.21
CA ASN A 175 27.51 -35.21 0.74
C ASN A 175 27.27 -34.49 2.07
N GLU A 176 26.79 -33.25 2.05
CA GLU A 176 26.41 -32.51 3.24
C GLU A 176 25.30 -33.21 4.02
N ARG A 177 24.26 -33.73 3.33
CA ARG A 177 23.18 -34.49 3.98
C ARG A 177 23.67 -35.78 4.62
N LEU A 178 24.50 -36.55 3.91
CA LEU A 178 25.13 -37.74 4.45
C LEU A 178 26.04 -37.39 5.63
N SER A 179 26.77 -36.29 5.58
CA SER A 179 27.63 -35.83 6.67
C SER A 179 26.84 -35.47 7.92
N LEU A 180 25.69 -34.80 7.76
CA LEU A 180 24.79 -34.45 8.86
C LEU A 180 24.17 -35.70 9.50
N LEU A 181 23.78 -36.68 8.69
CA LEU A 181 23.26 -37.96 9.18
C LEU A 181 24.34 -38.76 9.90
N ASN A 182 25.57 -38.77 9.37
CA ASN A 182 26.71 -39.47 9.95
C ASN A 182 27.33 -38.73 11.16
N LYS A 183 26.97 -37.46 11.39
CA LYS A 183 27.48 -36.65 12.49
C LYS A 183 27.03 -37.24 13.82
N LYS A 184 27.96 -37.82 14.56
CA LYS A 184 27.71 -38.35 15.91
C LYS A 184 27.36 -37.19 16.85
N PHE A 185 26.20 -37.25 17.48
CA PHE A 185 25.84 -36.33 18.56
C PHE A 185 26.70 -36.61 19.79
N LEU A 186 27.45 -35.60 20.25
CA LEU A 186 28.17 -35.67 21.51
C LEU A 186 27.23 -35.25 22.63
N GLN A 187 27.13 -36.11 23.65
CA GLN A 187 26.38 -35.80 24.85
C GLN A 187 27.05 -34.64 25.60
N ARG A 188 26.24 -33.79 26.25
CA ARG A 188 26.72 -32.61 26.99
C ARG A 188 27.34 -32.96 28.34
N THR A 189 27.02 -34.14 28.85
CA THR A 189 27.52 -34.67 30.11
C THR A 189 28.12 -36.05 29.89
N TYR A 190 29.05 -36.43 30.78
CA TYR A 190 29.63 -37.78 30.80
C TYR A 190 29.65 -38.27 32.24
N ARG A 191 29.04 -39.44 32.50
CA ARG A 191 28.88 -40.01 33.84
C ARG A 191 28.21 -39.09 34.88
N GLY A 192 27.40 -38.12 34.42
CA GLY A 192 26.67 -37.18 35.27
C GLY A 192 27.33 -35.80 35.42
N GLU A 193 28.61 -35.66 35.06
CA GLU A 193 29.33 -34.39 35.14
C GLU A 193 29.32 -33.64 33.80
N ILE A 194 29.27 -32.30 33.87
CA ILE A 194 29.41 -31.43 32.70
C ILE A 194 30.92 -31.23 32.48
N LEU A 195 31.46 -31.90 31.47
CA LEU A 195 32.86 -31.83 31.10
C LEU A 195 33.03 -31.11 29.76
N PRO A 196 34.24 -30.61 29.45
CA PRO A 196 34.54 -30.08 28.13
C PRO A 196 34.27 -31.12 27.02
N PRO A 197 33.74 -30.72 25.86
CA PRO A 197 33.29 -31.64 24.82
C PRO A 197 34.42 -32.50 24.25
N GLU A 198 35.65 -31.98 24.24
CA GLU A 198 36.84 -32.71 23.80
C GLU A 198 37.16 -33.91 24.71
N MET A 199 37.07 -33.73 26.02
CA MET A 199 37.28 -34.81 26.99
C MET A 199 36.19 -35.88 26.89
N ILE A 200 34.93 -35.47 26.74
CA ILE A 200 33.80 -36.39 26.55
C ILE A 200 34.02 -37.24 25.29
N LYS A 201 34.46 -36.61 24.20
CA LYS A 201 34.78 -37.30 22.96
C LYS A 201 35.91 -38.32 23.17
N GLN A 202 37.02 -37.94 23.80
CA GLN A 202 38.12 -38.85 24.12
C GLN A 202 37.65 -40.06 24.94
N PHE A 203 36.84 -39.85 25.98
CA PHE A 203 36.32 -40.95 26.80
C PHE A 203 35.34 -41.86 26.07
N ILE A 204 34.54 -41.32 25.13
CA ILE A 204 33.68 -42.13 24.27
C ILE A 204 34.53 -42.97 23.32
N ASP A 205 35.52 -42.36 22.67
CA ASP A 205 36.39 -43.02 21.70
C ASP A 205 37.23 -44.12 22.37
N GLU A 206 37.79 -43.87 23.56
CA GLU A 206 38.51 -44.89 24.34
C GLU A 206 37.60 -46.08 24.71
N LYS A 207 36.33 -45.80 25.05
CA LYS A 207 35.33 -46.84 25.35
C LYS A 207 34.97 -47.66 24.11
N ILE A 208 34.89 -47.03 22.94
CA ILE A 208 34.67 -47.71 21.65
C ILE A 208 35.88 -48.57 21.30
N ALA A 209 37.10 -48.03 21.36
CA ALA A 209 38.33 -48.75 21.07
C ALA A 209 38.51 -50.01 21.96
N LYS A 210 38.22 -49.88 23.26
CA LYS A 210 38.21 -51.03 24.19
C LYS A 210 37.18 -52.10 23.79
N LYS A 211 36.03 -51.73 23.22
CA LYS A 211 35.03 -52.69 22.71
C LYS A 211 35.51 -53.35 21.42
N GLU A 212 36.10 -52.60 20.50
CA GLU A 212 36.62 -53.11 19.22
C GLU A 212 37.79 -54.08 19.44
N ALA A 213 38.74 -53.75 20.31
CA ALA A 213 39.85 -54.64 20.68
C ALA A 213 39.36 -55.97 21.30
N LYS A 214 38.21 -55.96 21.98
CA LYS A 214 37.57 -57.20 22.48
C LYS A 214 36.92 -58.01 21.36
N ARG A 215 36.38 -57.37 20.32
CA ARG A 215 35.75 -58.03 19.16
C ARG A 215 36.77 -58.63 18.19
N ASN A 216 37.88 -57.94 17.95
CA ASN A 216 38.98 -58.37 17.08
C ASN A 216 39.90 -59.46 17.68
N LYS A 217 39.46 -60.15 18.73
CA LYS A 217 40.20 -61.30 19.26
C LYS A 217 39.93 -62.50 18.34
N PRO A 218 40.96 -63.11 17.73
CA PRO A 218 40.76 -64.28 16.89
C PRO A 218 40.09 -65.39 17.72
N ARG A 219 39.00 -65.96 17.19
CA ARG A 219 38.38 -67.14 17.80
C ARG A 219 39.26 -68.33 17.45
N LEU A 220 39.88 -68.94 18.46
CA LEU A 220 40.49 -70.26 18.33
C LEU A 220 39.37 -71.26 18.04
N THR A 221 39.27 -71.71 16.79
CA THR A 221 38.46 -72.87 16.41
C THR A 221 39.28 -74.11 16.76
N LEU A 222 38.78 -74.89 17.73
CA LEU A 222 39.30 -76.22 18.07
C LEU A 222 38.80 -77.25 17.07
#